data_AF-A2F5M7-F1
#
_entry.id   AF-A2F5M7-F1
#
_cell.length_a   1.000
_cell.length_b   1.000
_cell.length_c   1.000
_cell.angle_alpha   90.00
_cell.angle_beta   90.00
_cell.angle_gamma   90.00
#
_symmetry.space_group_name_H-M   'P 1'
#
loop_
_entity.id
_entity.type
_entity.pdbx_description
1 polymer ?
#
loop_
_entity_poly.entity_id
_entity_poly.type
_entity_poly.pdbx_seq_one_letter_code
_entity_poly.pdbx_strand_id
1 'polypeptide(L)'
;MLDHLILNVLISKKILINSEPSIDGSTMIISSADDFQNSENLIQQIESKSIETIKITGDSITEIPSFVGLKKVKFVNIDASQVTKIPDYCFYNSKKLKEVTIHQGLTGIGDYAFAFTTIEKINLENVNNIGPNSFAYCSQYKDLKIPQLSFIESFSNSGVINLTLLSDCDVAQISAYLPYLENVNIKKCDQLGSFSLCPKLKSILFQSEFEFTISQYSFSLSSIANIDLKNAKTIGSYSFENSKIKKSCSWK
;
A
#
# COMPACT_ATOMS: atom_id res chain seq x y z
N MET A 1 21.04 -28.80 48.24
CA MET A 1 21.80 -29.29 47.06
C MET A 1 20.88 -29.65 45.90
N LEU A 2 19.72 -30.28 46.16
CA LEU A 2 18.70 -30.57 45.15
C LEU A 2 18.09 -29.30 44.50
N ASP A 3 17.85 -28.24 45.29
CA ASP A 3 17.25 -26.99 44.80
C ASP A 3 18.13 -26.23 43.79
N HIS A 4 19.45 -26.24 43.99
CA HIS A 4 20.40 -25.63 43.06
C HIS A 4 20.52 -26.42 41.75
N LEU A 5 20.30 -27.73 41.78
CA LEU A 5 20.36 -28.57 40.57
C LEU A 5 19.12 -28.36 39.69
N ILE A 6 17.94 -28.22 40.30
CA ILE A 6 16.69 -27.93 39.57
C ILE A 6 16.76 -26.54 38.92
N LEU A 7 17.24 -25.52 39.65
CA LEU A 7 17.40 -24.17 39.10
C LEU A 7 18.40 -24.15 37.93
N ASN A 8 19.54 -24.84 38.06
CA ASN A 8 20.52 -24.93 36.99
C ASN A 8 20.03 -25.71 35.76
N VAL A 9 19.20 -26.75 35.94
CA VAL A 9 18.58 -27.49 34.83
C VAL A 9 17.51 -26.65 34.11
N LEU A 10 16.75 -25.82 34.85
CA LEU A 10 15.79 -24.86 34.29
C LEU A 10 16.49 -23.70 33.55
N ILE A 11 17.72 -23.33 33.94
CA ILE A 11 18.54 -22.31 33.28
C ILE A 11 19.31 -22.90 32.08
N SER A 12 19.74 -24.17 32.13
CA SER A 12 20.54 -24.81 31.08
C SER A 12 19.71 -25.40 29.93
N LYS A 13 18.45 -25.78 30.21
CA LYS A 13 17.48 -25.93 29.14
C LYS A 13 16.95 -24.53 28.88
N LYS A 14 17.12 -24.01 27.66
CA LYS A 14 16.19 -22.99 27.15
C LYS A 14 14.79 -23.59 27.31
N ILE A 15 14.14 -23.33 28.44
CA ILE A 15 12.69 -23.39 28.50
C ILE A 15 12.31 -22.24 27.60
N LEU A 16 12.09 -22.56 26.33
CA LEU A 16 11.28 -21.75 25.46
C LEU A 16 9.93 -21.71 26.16
N ILE A 17 9.77 -20.77 27.10
CA ILE A 17 8.46 -20.27 27.43
C ILE A 17 8.07 -19.68 26.09
N ASN A 18 7.31 -20.43 25.28
CA ASN A 18 6.76 -19.96 24.02
C ASN A 18 6.17 -18.59 24.36
N SER A 19 6.81 -17.52 23.90
CA SER A 19 6.27 -16.20 24.13
C SER A 19 5.00 -16.17 23.32
N GLU A 20 3.87 -16.18 24.03
CA GLU A 20 2.59 -15.98 23.40
C GLU A 20 2.36 -14.47 23.32
N PRO A 21 1.74 -13.99 22.22
CA PRO A 21 1.34 -12.60 22.13
C PRO A 21 0.38 -12.28 23.28
N SER A 22 0.56 -11.11 23.88
CA SER A 22 -0.35 -10.61 24.92
C SER A 22 -1.69 -10.24 24.29
N ILE A 23 -2.79 -10.44 25.02
CA ILE A 23 -4.14 -10.10 24.56
C ILE A 23 -4.83 -9.24 25.60
N ASP A 24 -5.29 -8.07 25.16
CA ASP A 24 -6.07 -7.12 25.94
C ASP A 24 -7.40 -6.85 25.22
N GLY A 25 -8.49 -7.44 25.74
CA GLY A 25 -9.78 -7.45 25.06
C GLY A 25 -9.71 -8.06 23.66
N SER A 26 -10.09 -7.27 22.64
CA SER A 26 -10.00 -7.66 21.22
C SER A 26 -8.70 -7.19 20.54
N THR A 27 -7.68 -6.81 21.33
CA THR A 27 -6.37 -6.40 20.84
C THR A 27 -5.33 -7.47 21.13
N MET A 28 -4.64 -7.92 20.08
CA MET A 28 -3.46 -8.77 20.19
C MET A 28 -2.21 -7.91 20.07
N ILE A 29 -1.26 -8.07 21.00
CA ILE A 29 0.02 -7.38 21.05
C ILE A 29 1.13 -8.41 20.82
N ILE A 30 1.85 -8.23 19.72
CA ILE A 30 2.99 -9.02 19.29
C ILE A 30 4.25 -8.18 19.52
N SER A 31 5.04 -8.58 20.51
CA SER A 31 6.18 -7.80 21.02
C SER A 31 7.52 -8.51 20.89
N SER A 32 7.53 -9.75 20.39
CA SER A 32 8.75 -10.50 20.09
C SER A 32 8.62 -11.27 18.79
N ALA A 33 9.74 -11.45 18.07
CA ALA A 33 9.79 -12.35 16.92
C ALA A 33 9.42 -13.81 17.29
N ASP A 34 9.63 -14.20 18.55
CA ASP A 34 9.25 -15.53 19.04
C ASP A 34 7.72 -15.75 19.06
N ASP A 35 6.92 -14.68 19.09
CA ASP A 35 5.45 -14.75 19.01
C ASP A 35 4.97 -15.27 17.64
N PHE A 36 5.86 -15.30 16.64
CA PHE A 36 5.58 -15.81 15.30
C PHE A 36 5.98 -17.28 15.07
N GLN A 37 6.67 -17.95 16.01
CA GLN A 37 7.23 -19.29 15.78
C GLN A 37 6.17 -20.35 15.39
N ASN A 38 4.88 -20.07 15.64
CA ASN A 38 3.77 -20.84 15.11
C ASN A 38 2.71 -19.91 14.50
N SER A 39 2.96 -19.40 13.30
CA SER A 39 2.07 -18.46 12.60
C SER A 39 0.67 -19.05 12.31
N GLU A 40 0.56 -20.36 12.06
CA GLU A 40 -0.75 -21.02 11.94
C GLU A 40 -1.56 -20.95 13.24
N ASN A 41 -0.90 -21.21 14.38
CA ASN A 41 -1.53 -21.05 15.68
C ASN A 41 -1.90 -19.59 15.95
N LEU A 42 -1.06 -18.63 15.55
CA LEU A 42 -1.33 -17.20 15.70
C LEU A 42 -2.61 -16.78 14.96
N ILE A 43 -2.79 -17.19 13.70
CA ILE A 43 -4.02 -16.93 12.94
C ILE A 43 -5.23 -17.60 13.61
N GLN A 44 -5.09 -18.84 14.08
CA GLN A 44 -6.16 -19.52 14.82
C GLN A 44 -6.53 -18.77 16.10
N GLN A 45 -5.56 -18.22 16.83
CA GLN A 45 -5.80 -17.41 18.01
C GLN A 45 -6.53 -16.11 17.66
N ILE A 46 -6.09 -15.41 16.60
CA ILE A 46 -6.74 -14.19 16.10
C ILE A 46 -8.22 -14.45 15.81
N GLU A 47 -8.53 -15.55 15.12
CA GLU A 47 -9.89 -15.89 14.73
C GLU A 47 -10.75 -16.36 15.90
N SER A 48 -10.24 -17.28 16.72
CA SER A 48 -10.99 -17.87 17.85
C SER A 48 -11.26 -16.86 18.96
N LYS A 49 -10.33 -15.96 19.24
CA LYS A 49 -10.47 -14.89 20.25
C LYS A 49 -11.15 -13.65 19.70
N SER A 50 -11.61 -13.68 18.44
CA SER A 50 -12.31 -12.57 17.78
C SER A 50 -11.55 -11.25 17.82
N ILE A 51 -10.25 -11.31 17.57
CA ILE A 51 -9.37 -10.14 17.58
C ILE A 51 -9.80 -9.17 16.48
N GLU A 52 -9.88 -7.88 16.85
CA GLU A 52 -10.22 -6.79 15.94
C GLU A 52 -9.01 -5.87 15.69
N THR A 53 -8.01 -5.89 16.57
CA THR A 53 -6.81 -5.07 16.46
C THR A 53 -5.54 -5.90 16.65
N ILE A 54 -4.58 -5.76 15.74
CA ILE A 54 -3.23 -6.33 15.90
C ILE A 54 -2.23 -5.18 16.10
N LYS A 55 -1.38 -5.26 17.12
CA LYS A 55 -0.26 -4.35 17.34
C LYS A 55 1.05 -5.13 17.30
N ILE A 56 1.96 -4.72 16.43
CA ILE A 56 3.30 -5.30 16.26
C ILE A 56 4.31 -4.24 16.70
N THR A 57 5.00 -4.45 17.83
CA THR A 57 5.79 -3.40 18.51
C THR A 57 7.19 -3.82 18.93
N GLY A 58 7.57 -5.08 18.73
CA GLY A 58 8.84 -5.63 19.23
C GLY A 58 10.07 -5.21 18.44
N ASP A 59 11.13 -4.77 19.11
CA ASP A 59 12.41 -4.43 18.46
C ASP A 59 13.13 -5.65 17.87
N SER A 60 12.83 -6.86 18.35
CA SER A 60 13.37 -8.11 17.79
C SER A 60 12.68 -8.51 16.47
N ILE A 61 11.59 -7.84 16.10
CA ILE A 61 10.80 -8.18 14.91
C ILE A 61 11.39 -7.47 13.70
N THR A 62 12.09 -8.24 12.86
CA THR A 62 12.66 -7.76 11.59
C THR A 62 11.76 -8.07 10.39
N GLU A 63 10.92 -9.10 10.52
CA GLU A 63 10.04 -9.60 9.47
C GLU A 63 8.67 -9.95 10.06
N ILE A 64 7.62 -9.73 9.26
CA ILE A 64 6.24 -10.05 9.63
C ILE A 64 5.83 -11.29 8.82
N PRO A 65 5.18 -12.32 9.41
CA PRO A 65 4.62 -13.42 8.64
C PRO A 65 3.32 -13.01 7.91
N SER A 66 2.86 -13.84 6.98
CA SER A 66 1.61 -13.56 6.27
C SER A 66 0.38 -13.79 7.16
N PHE A 67 -0.50 -12.80 7.24
CA PHE A 67 -1.81 -12.79 7.91
C PHE A 67 -2.97 -12.81 6.88
N VAL A 68 -3.05 -13.88 6.10
CA VAL A 68 -4.05 -13.99 5.02
C VAL A 68 -5.46 -14.17 5.58
N GLY A 69 -6.43 -13.43 5.03
CA GLY A 69 -7.84 -13.73 5.17
C GLY A 69 -8.43 -13.48 6.57
N LEU A 70 -7.87 -12.53 7.32
CA LEU A 70 -8.36 -12.19 8.66
C LEU A 70 -9.82 -11.72 8.60
N LYS A 71 -10.71 -12.42 9.30
CA LYS A 71 -12.17 -12.22 9.12
C LYS A 71 -12.73 -11.09 9.96
N LYS A 72 -12.08 -10.78 11.09
CA LYS A 72 -12.57 -9.80 12.08
C LYS A 72 -11.63 -8.63 12.32
N VAL A 73 -10.35 -8.74 11.94
CA VAL A 73 -9.37 -7.66 12.16
C VAL A 73 -9.73 -6.44 11.33
N LYS A 74 -9.85 -5.31 12.03
CA LYS A 74 -10.19 -3.99 11.50
C LYS A 74 -9.00 -3.04 11.50
N PHE A 75 -8.10 -3.21 12.46
CA PHE A 75 -6.98 -2.30 12.70
C PHE A 75 -5.68 -3.08 12.82
N VAL A 76 -4.64 -2.60 12.15
CA VAL A 76 -3.27 -3.11 12.30
C VAL A 76 -2.35 -1.93 12.59
N ASN A 77 -1.52 -2.05 13.63
CA ASN A 77 -0.47 -1.09 13.93
C ASN A 77 0.89 -1.78 13.88
N ILE A 78 1.77 -1.33 12.99
CA ILE A 78 3.14 -1.83 12.82
C ILE A 78 4.10 -0.72 13.27
N ASP A 79 4.50 -0.82 14.54
CA ASP A 79 5.44 0.08 15.20
C ASP A 79 6.80 -0.58 15.51
N ALA A 80 6.97 -1.85 15.12
CA ALA A 80 8.25 -2.55 15.20
C ALA A 80 9.27 -1.91 14.24
N SER A 81 10.19 -1.14 14.81
CA SER A 81 11.11 -0.24 14.11
C SER A 81 12.02 -0.93 13.08
N GLN A 82 12.32 -2.22 13.28
CA GLN A 82 13.20 -3.01 12.41
C GLN A 82 12.46 -3.59 11.19
N VAL A 83 11.13 -3.55 11.15
CA VAL A 83 10.35 -3.98 9.99
C VAL A 83 10.41 -2.91 8.90
N THR A 84 11.06 -3.20 7.79
CA THR A 84 11.19 -2.28 6.64
C THR A 84 10.23 -2.60 5.50
N LYS A 85 9.64 -3.80 5.48
CA LYS A 85 8.73 -4.27 4.43
C LYS A 85 7.55 -5.05 5.00
N ILE A 86 6.35 -4.80 4.47
CA ILE A 86 5.19 -5.71 4.59
C ILE A 86 5.34 -6.77 3.50
N PRO A 87 5.37 -8.07 3.83
CA PRO A 87 5.64 -9.11 2.84
C PRO A 87 4.49 -9.28 1.86
N ASP A 88 4.74 -10.07 0.82
CA ASP A 88 3.76 -10.41 -0.19
C ASP A 88 2.57 -11.14 0.48
N TYR A 89 1.34 -10.87 0.00
CA TYR A 89 0.08 -11.42 0.52
C TYR A 89 -0.23 -11.16 2.01
N CYS A 90 0.55 -10.33 2.71
CA CYS A 90 0.50 -10.21 4.18
C CYS A 90 -0.91 -10.07 4.77
N PHE A 91 -1.80 -9.29 4.18
CA PHE A 91 -3.17 -9.08 4.63
C PHE A 91 -4.20 -9.38 3.53
N TYR A 92 -3.80 -10.18 2.53
CA TYR A 92 -4.63 -10.54 1.40
C TYR A 92 -6.02 -11.02 1.83
N ASN A 93 -7.07 -10.50 1.21
CA ASN A 93 -8.47 -10.89 1.45
C ASN A 93 -8.96 -10.69 2.90
N SER A 94 -8.31 -9.81 3.67
CA SER A 94 -8.78 -9.40 5.01
C SER A 94 -9.90 -8.36 4.88
N LYS A 95 -11.12 -8.82 4.56
CA LYS A 95 -12.28 -7.99 4.15
C LYS A 95 -12.85 -7.04 5.21
N LYS A 96 -12.31 -7.04 6.43
CA LYS A 96 -12.69 -6.11 7.49
C LYS A 96 -11.60 -5.13 7.86
N LEU A 97 -10.39 -5.27 7.30
CA LEU A 97 -9.26 -4.39 7.56
C LEU A 97 -9.57 -3.00 7.00
N LYS A 98 -9.64 -2.00 7.88
CA LYS A 98 -9.99 -0.61 7.57
C LYS A 98 -8.80 0.33 7.66
N GLU A 99 -7.97 0.16 8.67
CA GLU A 99 -6.85 1.07 8.91
C GLU A 99 -5.59 0.31 9.27
N VAL A 100 -4.49 0.76 8.66
CA VAL A 100 -3.14 0.25 8.91
C VAL A 100 -2.26 1.45 9.23
N THR A 101 -1.66 1.43 10.40
CA THR A 101 -0.63 2.39 10.81
C THR A 101 0.72 1.73 10.65
N ILE A 102 1.65 2.42 9.98
CA ILE A 102 3.03 1.99 9.77
C ILE A 102 3.98 3.07 10.27
N HIS A 103 5.11 2.67 10.85
CA HIS A 103 6.18 3.59 11.24
C HIS A 103 6.93 4.15 10.01
N GLN A 104 7.71 5.20 10.23
CA GLN A 104 8.37 5.96 9.14
C GLN A 104 9.48 5.18 8.42
N GLY A 105 10.06 4.16 9.06
CA GLY A 105 11.10 3.31 8.48
C GLY A 105 10.56 2.16 7.61
N LEU A 106 9.23 1.98 7.53
CA LEU A 106 8.62 1.00 6.66
C LEU A 106 8.50 1.57 5.24
N THR A 107 9.39 1.12 4.35
CA THR A 107 9.54 1.68 3.00
C THR A 107 9.03 0.77 1.88
N GLY A 108 8.68 -0.48 2.20
CA GLY A 108 8.29 -1.50 1.23
C GLY A 108 6.94 -2.16 1.50
N ILE A 109 6.17 -2.40 0.44
CA ILE A 109 4.94 -3.21 0.47
C ILE A 109 5.05 -4.28 -0.61
N GLY A 110 4.86 -5.53 -0.21
CA GLY A 110 4.93 -6.69 -1.09
C GLY A 110 3.71 -6.87 -2.00
N ASP A 111 3.86 -7.77 -2.94
CA ASP A 111 2.86 -8.07 -3.97
C ASP A 111 1.57 -8.55 -3.32
N TYR A 112 0.42 -8.08 -3.79
CA TYR A 112 -0.90 -8.43 -3.25
C TYR A 112 -1.11 -8.21 -1.74
N ALA A 113 -0.19 -7.53 -1.04
CA ALA A 113 -0.17 -7.46 0.42
C ALA A 113 -1.50 -7.02 1.06
N PHE A 114 -2.26 -6.15 0.40
CA PHE A 114 -3.56 -5.66 0.85
C PHE A 114 -4.67 -5.89 -0.20
N ALA A 115 -4.46 -6.75 -1.19
CA ALA A 115 -5.46 -6.98 -2.22
C ALA A 115 -6.76 -7.57 -1.61
N PHE A 116 -7.89 -7.14 -2.14
CA PHE A 116 -9.24 -7.52 -1.66
C PHE A 116 -9.52 -7.17 -0.19
N THR A 117 -8.87 -6.14 0.35
CA THR A 117 -9.20 -5.55 1.65
C THR A 117 -10.19 -4.39 1.52
N THR A 118 -10.65 -3.86 2.66
CA THR A 118 -11.51 -2.67 2.73
C THR A 118 -10.78 -1.49 3.35
N ILE A 119 -9.46 -1.38 3.12
CA ILE A 119 -8.67 -0.31 3.72
C ILE A 119 -9.24 1.04 3.29
N GLU A 120 -9.48 1.89 4.28
CA GLU A 120 -9.89 3.28 4.18
C GLU A 120 -8.69 4.20 4.39
N LYS A 121 -7.71 3.78 5.22
CA LYS A 121 -6.59 4.61 5.64
C LYS A 121 -5.30 3.82 5.83
N ILE A 122 -4.26 4.27 5.14
CA ILE A 122 -2.85 3.91 5.34
C ILE A 122 -2.00 5.09 4.86
N ASN A 123 -0.98 5.47 5.61
CA ASN A 123 -0.06 6.53 5.20
C ASN A 123 1.07 5.91 4.38
N LEU A 124 1.13 6.23 3.08
CA LEU A 124 2.14 5.70 2.15
C LEU A 124 3.21 6.73 1.78
N GLU A 125 3.28 7.87 2.46
CA GLU A 125 4.17 8.99 2.11
C GLU A 125 5.67 8.69 2.21
N ASN A 126 6.07 7.60 2.87
CA ASN A 126 7.47 7.15 2.93
C ASN A 126 7.70 5.80 2.24
N VAL A 127 6.68 5.26 1.57
CA VAL A 127 6.75 3.94 0.94
C VAL A 127 7.22 4.13 -0.51
N ASN A 128 8.46 3.73 -0.78
CA ASN A 128 9.12 3.93 -2.08
C ASN A 128 8.99 2.72 -3.00
N ASN A 129 8.66 1.55 -2.45
CA ASN A 129 8.46 0.32 -3.21
C ASN A 129 7.10 -0.29 -2.86
N ILE A 130 6.20 -0.34 -3.84
CA ILE A 130 4.88 -0.96 -3.72
C ILE A 130 4.79 -2.03 -4.81
N GLY A 131 4.61 -3.27 -4.38
CA GLY A 131 4.55 -4.43 -5.27
C GLY A 131 3.32 -4.44 -6.18
N PRO A 132 3.36 -5.17 -7.30
CA PRO A 132 2.19 -5.39 -8.13
C PRO A 132 0.96 -5.82 -7.34
N ASN A 133 -0.18 -5.22 -7.69
CA ASN A 133 -1.50 -5.49 -7.11
C ASN A 133 -1.59 -5.34 -5.57
N SER A 134 -0.64 -4.70 -4.87
CA SER A 134 -0.65 -4.60 -3.41
C SER A 134 -1.96 -4.06 -2.84
N PHE A 135 -2.64 -3.15 -3.53
CA PHE A 135 -3.92 -2.54 -3.17
C PHE A 135 -5.03 -2.81 -4.20
N ALA A 136 -4.91 -3.90 -4.96
CA ALA A 136 -5.91 -4.26 -5.94
C ALA A 136 -7.27 -4.51 -5.26
N TYR A 137 -8.34 -3.97 -5.84
CA TYR A 137 -9.70 -4.08 -5.30
C TYR A 137 -9.91 -3.50 -3.88
N CYS A 138 -9.02 -2.61 -3.40
CA CYS A 138 -9.24 -1.83 -2.18
C CYS A 138 -10.31 -0.74 -2.41
N SER A 139 -11.58 -1.14 -2.44
CA SER A 139 -12.72 -0.30 -2.86
C SER A 139 -13.00 0.91 -1.96
N GLN A 140 -12.45 0.96 -0.75
CA GLN A 140 -12.69 2.04 0.22
C GLN A 140 -11.54 3.04 0.34
N TYR A 141 -10.38 2.78 -0.31
CA TYR A 141 -9.23 3.67 -0.23
C TYR A 141 -9.36 4.77 -1.26
N LYS A 142 -9.86 5.94 -0.85
CA LYS A 142 -10.26 7.04 -1.76
C LYS A 142 -9.15 8.03 -2.06
N ASP A 143 -8.33 8.35 -1.07
CA ASP A 143 -7.33 9.42 -1.13
C ASP A 143 -5.94 8.81 -1.02
N LEU A 144 -5.27 8.67 -2.17
CA LEU A 144 -3.96 8.07 -2.28
C LEU A 144 -2.89 9.16 -2.35
N LYS A 145 -1.92 9.10 -1.43
CA LYS A 145 -0.76 9.99 -1.40
C LYS A 145 0.51 9.15 -1.28
N ILE A 146 1.37 9.22 -2.28
CA ILE A 146 2.59 8.40 -2.41
C ILE A 146 3.76 9.24 -2.93
N PRO A 147 5.02 8.91 -2.59
CA PRO A 147 6.21 9.52 -3.19
C PRO A 147 6.15 9.45 -4.71
N GLN A 148 6.20 8.23 -5.21
CA GLN A 148 6.26 7.91 -6.62
C GLN A 148 5.40 6.69 -6.90
N LEU A 149 5.10 6.50 -8.18
CA LEU A 149 4.27 5.40 -8.64
C LEU A 149 5.13 4.40 -9.41
N SER A 150 5.73 3.45 -8.69
CA SER A 150 6.60 2.43 -9.31
C SER A 150 5.82 1.45 -10.18
N PHE A 151 4.66 1.00 -9.68
CA PHE A 151 3.75 0.12 -10.41
C PHE A 151 2.33 0.62 -10.21
N ILE A 152 1.71 1.14 -11.28
CA ILE A 152 0.33 1.63 -11.18
C ILE A 152 -0.70 0.49 -10.99
N GLU A 153 -0.35 -0.72 -11.44
CA GLU A 153 -1.11 -1.95 -11.18
C GLU A 153 -1.27 -2.25 -9.69
N SER A 154 -0.40 -1.70 -8.83
CA SER A 154 -0.55 -1.76 -7.38
C SER A 154 -1.94 -1.36 -6.91
N PHE A 155 -2.62 -0.46 -7.62
CA PHE A 155 -3.93 0.07 -7.25
C PHE A 155 -5.05 -0.33 -8.22
N SER A 156 -4.84 -1.35 -9.05
CA SER A 156 -5.82 -1.79 -10.06
C SER A 156 -7.20 -2.07 -9.45
N ASN A 157 -8.27 -1.55 -10.06
CA ASN A 157 -9.65 -1.67 -9.57
C ASN A 157 -9.88 -1.17 -8.12
N SER A 158 -8.98 -0.35 -7.57
CA SER A 158 -9.16 0.26 -6.24
C SER A 158 -10.19 1.39 -6.28
N GLY A 159 -10.65 1.79 -5.09
CA GLY A 159 -11.59 2.90 -4.90
C GLY A 159 -10.97 4.30 -4.97
N VAL A 160 -9.73 4.42 -5.47
CA VAL A 160 -9.00 5.70 -5.48
C VAL A 160 -9.72 6.71 -6.35
N ILE A 161 -10.04 7.86 -5.76
CA ILE A 161 -10.69 9.02 -6.40
C ILE A 161 -9.67 10.14 -6.59
N ASN A 162 -8.81 10.37 -5.59
CA ASN A 162 -7.79 11.40 -5.60
C ASN A 162 -6.41 10.76 -5.48
N LEU A 163 -5.52 11.07 -6.42
CA LEU A 163 -4.12 10.66 -6.39
C LEU A 163 -3.22 11.89 -6.21
N THR A 164 -2.28 11.84 -5.27
CA THR A 164 -1.24 12.86 -5.09
C THR A 164 0.14 12.20 -5.15
N LEU A 165 0.97 12.64 -6.11
CA LEU A 165 2.35 12.20 -6.29
C LEU A 165 3.30 13.25 -5.69
N LEU A 166 4.13 12.85 -4.72
CA LEU A 166 4.94 13.78 -3.91
C LEU A 166 6.37 13.99 -4.40
N SER A 167 6.90 13.08 -5.21
CA SER A 167 8.23 13.15 -5.79
C SER A 167 8.17 12.98 -7.31
N ASP A 168 9.31 13.22 -7.94
CA ASP A 168 9.52 13.03 -9.37
C ASP A 168 9.08 11.61 -9.75
N CYS A 169 8.07 11.51 -10.62
CA CYS A 169 7.61 10.22 -11.12
C CYS A 169 7.97 10.08 -12.60
N ASP A 170 8.72 9.03 -12.91
CA ASP A 170 8.70 8.44 -14.25
C ASP A 170 7.55 7.45 -14.28
N VAL A 171 6.36 7.94 -14.66
CA VAL A 171 5.21 7.05 -14.84
C VAL A 171 5.34 6.36 -16.19
N ALA A 172 6.25 5.39 -16.25
CA ALA A 172 6.48 4.60 -17.44
C ALA A 172 5.24 3.76 -17.78
N GLN A 173 4.98 3.65 -19.07
CA GLN A 173 3.82 3.04 -19.72
C GLN A 173 3.40 1.71 -19.10
N ILE A 174 2.36 1.75 -18.27
CA ILE A 174 1.59 0.56 -17.87
C ILE A 174 0.14 1.02 -17.73
N SER A 175 -0.79 0.38 -18.45
CA SER A 175 -2.19 0.77 -18.39
C SER A 175 -2.76 0.56 -16.98
N ALA A 176 -3.14 1.63 -16.30
CA ALA A 176 -3.86 1.49 -15.04
C ALA A 176 -5.36 1.55 -15.25
N TYR A 177 -6.05 0.48 -14.90
CA TYR A 177 -7.48 0.58 -14.73
C TYR A 177 -7.81 1.10 -13.32
N LEU A 178 -7.91 2.43 -13.20
CA LEU A 178 -8.42 3.12 -12.02
C LEU A 178 -9.84 3.65 -12.32
N PRO A 179 -10.88 2.81 -12.13
CA PRO A 179 -12.26 3.12 -12.58
C PRO A 179 -12.90 4.32 -11.87
N TYR A 180 -12.38 4.69 -10.69
CA TYR A 180 -12.94 5.75 -9.85
C TYR A 180 -12.07 7.01 -9.80
N LEU A 181 -10.88 7.00 -10.39
CA LEU A 181 -9.96 8.13 -10.31
C LEU A 181 -10.57 9.35 -11.01
N GLU A 182 -10.65 10.47 -10.30
CA GLU A 182 -11.19 11.74 -10.79
C GLU A 182 -10.13 12.83 -10.88
N ASN A 183 -9.22 12.91 -9.91
CA ASN A 183 -8.25 14.00 -9.80
C ASN A 183 -6.85 13.45 -9.54
N VAL A 184 -5.85 13.98 -10.26
CA VAL A 184 -4.44 13.71 -10.00
C VAL A 184 -3.72 15.02 -9.72
N ASN A 185 -3.04 15.09 -8.60
CA ASN A 185 -2.16 16.19 -8.21
C ASN A 185 -0.71 15.73 -8.34
N ILE A 186 0.08 16.49 -9.11
CA ILE A 186 1.47 16.15 -9.40
C ILE A 186 2.35 17.29 -8.94
N LYS A 187 3.29 16.99 -8.03
CA LYS A 187 4.27 17.97 -7.58
C LYS A 187 5.30 18.25 -8.67
N LYS A 188 5.85 17.17 -9.25
CA LYS A 188 6.83 17.18 -10.35
C LYS A 188 6.84 15.82 -11.05
N CYS A 189 7.04 15.81 -12.37
CA CYS A 189 7.29 14.60 -13.14
C CYS A 189 8.03 14.93 -14.44
N ASP A 190 8.92 14.05 -14.89
CA ASP A 190 9.57 14.19 -16.19
C ASP A 190 8.75 13.49 -17.29
N GLN A 191 8.08 12.39 -16.93
CA GLN A 191 7.24 11.60 -17.82
C GLN A 191 5.86 11.32 -17.20
N LEU A 192 4.82 11.80 -17.87
CA LEU A 192 3.43 11.57 -17.55
C LEU A 192 2.86 10.42 -18.39
N GLY A 193 2.24 9.44 -17.74
CA GLY A 193 1.80 8.20 -18.37
C GLY A 193 0.71 7.47 -17.60
N SER A 194 0.23 6.37 -18.17
CA SER A 194 -0.47 5.30 -17.43
C SER A 194 -1.90 5.57 -16.92
N PHE A 195 -2.53 6.68 -17.30
CA PHE A 195 -3.94 6.99 -16.99
C PHE A 195 -4.93 6.56 -18.10
N SER A 196 -4.52 5.62 -18.96
CA SER A 196 -5.41 4.99 -19.93
C SER A 196 -6.54 4.28 -19.20
N LEU A 197 -7.75 4.18 -19.77
CA LEU A 197 -8.88 3.48 -19.16
C LEU A 197 -9.25 4.03 -17.76
N CYS A 198 -9.03 5.32 -17.52
CA CYS A 198 -9.54 6.02 -16.34
C CYS A 198 -10.82 6.79 -16.71
N PRO A 199 -12.00 6.13 -16.78
CA PRO A 199 -13.20 6.69 -17.38
C PRO A 199 -13.82 7.85 -16.58
N LYS A 200 -13.38 8.06 -15.33
CA LYS A 200 -13.83 9.16 -14.47
C LYS A 200 -12.81 10.28 -14.29
N LEU A 201 -11.61 10.15 -14.86
CA LEU A 201 -10.56 11.14 -14.70
C LEU A 201 -11.01 12.47 -15.29
N LYS A 202 -11.02 13.55 -14.51
CA LYS A 202 -11.50 14.88 -14.89
C LYS A 202 -10.36 15.87 -15.07
N SER A 203 -9.38 15.83 -14.16
CA SER A 203 -8.31 16.82 -14.10
C SER A 203 -6.95 16.23 -13.71
N ILE A 204 -5.91 16.83 -14.29
CA ILE A 204 -4.54 16.77 -13.80
C ILE A 204 -4.15 18.18 -13.35
N LEU A 205 -3.66 18.31 -12.11
CA LEU A 205 -3.22 19.57 -11.52
C LEU A 205 -1.73 19.50 -11.20
N PHE A 206 -0.97 20.48 -11.70
CA PHE A 206 0.46 20.63 -11.41
C PHE A 206 0.66 21.63 -10.27
N GLN A 207 1.44 21.26 -9.25
CA GLN A 207 1.69 22.12 -8.09
C GLN A 207 2.82 23.13 -8.33
N SER A 208 3.59 22.95 -9.40
CA SER A 208 4.67 23.85 -9.81
C SER A 208 4.82 23.83 -11.33
N GLU A 209 5.52 24.83 -11.87
CA GLU A 209 5.86 24.89 -13.29
C GLU A 209 7.09 24.01 -13.54
N PHE A 210 6.93 22.98 -14.36
CA PHE A 210 8.02 22.13 -14.83
C PHE A 210 7.72 21.64 -16.24
N GLU A 211 8.77 21.27 -16.97
CA GLU A 211 8.63 20.66 -18.28
C GLU A 211 8.43 19.15 -18.14
N PHE A 212 7.59 18.55 -18.98
CA PHE A 212 7.28 17.12 -18.92
C PHE A 212 7.01 16.54 -20.30
N THR A 213 7.05 15.23 -20.43
CA THR A 213 6.62 14.49 -21.63
C THR A 213 5.34 13.73 -21.32
N ILE A 214 4.46 13.56 -22.32
CA ILE A 214 3.30 12.66 -22.22
C ILE A 214 3.59 11.40 -23.03
N SER A 215 3.49 10.24 -22.39
CA SER A 215 3.72 8.93 -23.03
C SER A 215 2.60 8.59 -24.02
N GLN A 216 2.87 7.68 -24.97
CA GLN A 216 1.79 7.14 -25.82
C GLN A 216 0.63 6.58 -24.98
N TYR A 217 -0.60 6.73 -25.47
CA TYR A 217 -1.84 6.25 -24.83
C TYR A 217 -2.13 6.74 -23.40
N SER A 218 -1.35 7.69 -22.85
CA SER A 218 -1.39 8.09 -21.43
C SER A 218 -2.77 8.38 -20.86
N PHE A 219 -3.68 8.92 -21.66
CA PHE A 219 -5.05 9.27 -21.27
C PHE A 219 -6.08 8.68 -22.26
N SER A 220 -5.70 7.65 -23.02
CA SER A 220 -6.62 6.99 -23.95
C SER A 220 -7.80 6.40 -23.19
N LEU A 221 -9.01 6.53 -23.73
CA LEU A 221 -10.26 6.03 -23.11
C LEU A 221 -10.50 6.59 -21.69
N SER A 222 -10.00 7.80 -21.41
CA SER A 222 -10.24 8.51 -20.15
C SER A 222 -11.27 9.64 -20.31
N SER A 223 -11.85 10.14 -19.22
CA SER A 223 -12.71 11.33 -19.27
C SER A 223 -11.95 12.66 -19.20
N ILE A 224 -10.62 12.67 -19.33
CA ILE A 224 -9.81 13.86 -19.04
C ILE A 224 -10.32 15.05 -19.86
N ALA A 225 -10.56 16.17 -19.18
CA ALA A 225 -11.02 17.40 -19.81
C ALA A 225 -10.09 18.59 -19.49
N ASN A 226 -9.40 18.55 -18.35
CA ASN A 226 -8.60 19.66 -17.85
C ASN A 226 -7.16 19.23 -17.54
N ILE A 227 -6.20 19.69 -18.35
CA ILE A 227 -4.76 19.52 -18.13
C ILE A 227 -4.04 20.72 -18.80
N ASP A 228 -3.08 21.34 -18.10
CA ASP A 228 -2.25 22.41 -18.66
C ASP A 228 -1.09 21.82 -19.45
N LEU A 229 -1.11 21.99 -20.77
CA LEU A 229 -0.11 21.41 -21.68
C LEU A 229 0.99 22.40 -22.08
N LYS A 230 1.04 23.62 -21.51
CA LYS A 230 1.96 24.68 -21.98
C LYS A 230 3.45 24.31 -21.85
N ASN A 231 3.79 23.46 -20.88
CA ASN A 231 5.16 22.99 -20.64
C ASN A 231 5.39 21.53 -21.11
N ALA A 232 4.44 20.95 -21.86
CA ALA A 232 4.64 19.62 -22.44
C ALA A 232 5.70 19.70 -23.56
N LYS A 233 6.83 19.01 -23.40
CA LYS A 233 7.88 18.91 -24.43
C LYS A 233 7.46 18.05 -25.61
N THR A 234 6.80 16.94 -25.32
CA THR A 234 6.32 15.98 -26.30
C THR A 234 4.98 15.40 -25.86
N ILE A 235 4.13 15.09 -26.83
CA ILE A 235 2.87 14.37 -26.62
C ILE A 235 2.90 13.10 -27.46
N GLY A 236 2.92 11.96 -26.78
CA GLY A 236 2.96 10.65 -27.43
C GLY A 236 1.74 10.38 -28.29
N SER A 237 1.89 9.48 -29.25
CA SER A 237 0.80 9.05 -30.12
C SER A 237 -0.39 8.52 -29.30
N TYR A 238 -1.61 8.82 -29.75
CA TYR A 238 -2.85 8.35 -29.12
C TYR A 238 -3.03 8.72 -27.64
N SER A 239 -2.22 9.63 -27.09
CA SER A 239 -2.27 10.03 -25.67
C SER A 239 -3.66 10.45 -25.21
N PHE A 240 -4.46 11.02 -26.10
CA PHE A 240 -5.80 11.53 -25.81
C PHE A 240 -6.88 10.87 -26.67
N GLU A 241 -6.61 9.70 -27.24
CA GLU A 241 -7.58 8.96 -28.05
C GLU A 241 -8.84 8.64 -27.22
N ASN A 242 -10.03 8.88 -27.78
CA ASN A 242 -11.31 8.66 -27.09
C ASN A 242 -11.42 9.33 -25.71
N SER A 243 -10.75 10.48 -25.53
CA SER A 243 -10.87 11.31 -24.33
C SER A 243 -11.73 12.55 -24.56
N LYS A 244 -12.04 13.29 -23.48
CA LYS A 244 -12.88 14.51 -23.55
C LYS A 244 -12.09 15.79 -23.85
N ILE A 245 -10.75 15.73 -23.88
CA ILE A 245 -9.95 16.90 -24.21
C ILE A 245 -10.15 17.24 -25.69
N LYS A 246 -10.48 18.51 -25.96
CA LYS A 246 -10.57 19.00 -27.33
C LYS A 246 -9.16 19.38 -27.78
N LYS A 247 -8.67 18.74 -28.85
CA LYS A 247 -7.39 19.14 -29.46
C LYS A 247 -7.43 20.62 -29.82
N SER A 248 -6.57 21.43 -29.23
CA SER A 248 -6.32 22.78 -29.75
C SER A 248 -5.27 22.68 -30.86
N CYS A 249 -5.35 23.56 -31.85
CA CYS A 249 -4.41 23.59 -32.99
C CYS A 249 -2.97 23.98 -32.57
N SER A 250 -2.70 24.15 -31.27
CA SER A 250 -1.42 24.58 -30.70
C SER A 250 -0.58 23.45 -30.13
N TRP A 251 -1.02 22.19 -30.25
CA TRP A 251 -0.23 21.02 -29.85
C TRP A 251 0.81 20.75 -30.95
N LYS A 252 2.00 21.35 -30.78
CA LYS A 252 3.17 21.09 -31.63
C LYS A 252 3.81 19.75 -31.28
#